data_AF-A0A8T7MG42-F1
#
_entry.id   AF-A0A8T7MG42-F1
#
_cell.length_a   1.000
_cell.length_b   1.000
_cell.length_c   1.000
_cell.angle_alpha   90.00
_cell.angle_beta   90.00
_cell.angle_gamma   90.00
#
_symmetry.space_group_name_H-M   'P 1'
#
loop_
_entity.id
_entity.type
_entity.pdbx_description
1 polymer ?
#
loop_
_entity_poly.entity_id
_entity_poly.type
_entity_poly.pdbx_seq_one_letter_code
_entity_poly.pdbx_strand_id
1 'polypeptide(L)'
;MSGIESEPNLYPVGRFSRLVGGGNREEIEVSRPLGMYYPVGVSLKWLSPGAGREILNKVLSELVVLEVSHLVRAFLDGEIFYLDALEEMGNRPASTLETWLADQPDTYRLIHNGDELVEGARLDLLLSFELLLRCALRPFKEIADPPNWVKRARKVYPELTSALTGEALFE
;
A
#
# COMPACT_ATOMS: atom_id res chain seq x y z
N MET A 1 -4.47 36.25 -17.30
CA MET A 1 -4.61 35.28 -16.20
C MET A 1 -5.51 34.16 -16.70
N SER A 2 -4.94 33.15 -17.32
CA SER A 2 -5.66 31.93 -17.69
C SER A 2 -5.68 31.04 -16.45
N GLY A 3 -6.88 30.84 -15.87
CA GLY A 3 -7.09 29.84 -14.84
C GLY A 3 -6.67 28.49 -15.40
N ILE A 4 -5.64 27.88 -14.81
CA ILE A 4 -5.41 26.46 -14.97
C ILE A 4 -6.58 25.81 -14.24
N GLU A 5 -7.64 25.48 -14.97
CA GLU A 5 -8.60 24.51 -14.51
C GLU A 5 -7.80 23.24 -14.27
N SER A 6 -7.54 22.92 -13.00
CA SER A 6 -6.90 21.67 -12.62
C SER A 6 -7.75 20.56 -13.19
N GLU A 7 -7.20 19.80 -14.14
CA GLU A 7 -7.84 18.59 -14.64
C GLU A 7 -8.38 17.78 -13.44
N PRO A 8 -9.62 17.26 -13.50
CA PRO A 8 -10.17 16.46 -12.43
C PRO A 8 -9.16 15.36 -12.11
N ASN A 9 -8.76 15.25 -10.85
CA ASN A 9 -7.75 14.28 -10.42
C ASN A 9 -8.26 12.88 -10.81
N LEU A 10 -7.75 12.32 -11.91
CA LEU A 10 -8.17 11.02 -12.47
C LEU A 10 -7.81 9.85 -11.54
N TYR A 11 -7.15 10.14 -10.42
CA TYR A 11 -6.64 9.18 -9.47
C TYR A 11 -7.52 9.16 -8.22
N PRO A 12 -7.90 7.98 -7.72
CA PRO A 12 -8.78 7.84 -6.57
C PRO A 12 -8.13 8.43 -5.31
N VAL A 13 -8.80 9.43 -4.73
CA VAL A 13 -8.54 10.08 -3.44
C VAL A 13 -9.86 10.07 -2.68
N GLY A 14 -9.81 9.77 -1.38
CA GLY A 14 -11.01 9.77 -0.56
C GLY A 14 -10.99 8.73 0.53
N ARG A 15 -12.12 8.61 1.22
CA ARG A 15 -12.32 7.64 2.30
C ARG A 15 -12.99 6.39 1.73
N PHE A 16 -12.41 5.26 2.07
CA PHE A 16 -12.92 3.95 1.77
C PHE A 16 -13.31 3.23 3.05
N SER A 17 -14.24 2.31 2.96
CA SER A 17 -14.69 1.58 4.15
C SER A 17 -14.98 0.12 3.88
N ARG A 18 -14.84 -0.71 4.91
CA ARG A 18 -15.26 -2.11 4.87
C ARG A 18 -16.02 -2.48 6.13
N LEU A 19 -16.92 -3.45 5.99
CA LEU A 19 -17.58 -4.09 7.12
C LEU A 19 -16.72 -5.26 7.59
N VAL A 20 -16.53 -5.35 8.90
CA VAL A 20 -15.85 -6.47 9.56
C VAL A 20 -16.82 -7.15 10.53
N GLY A 21 -16.52 -8.40 10.89
CA GLY A 21 -17.40 -9.23 11.72
C GLY A 21 -17.91 -8.50 12.97
N GLY A 22 -19.18 -8.75 13.32
CA GLY A 22 -19.84 -8.12 14.46
C GLY A 22 -20.42 -6.72 14.19
N GLY A 23 -20.51 -6.29 12.93
CA GLY A 23 -21.12 -5.00 12.55
C GLY A 23 -20.20 -3.80 12.70
N ASN A 24 -18.92 -4.03 12.96
CA ASN A 24 -17.91 -2.98 13.04
C ASN A 24 -17.54 -2.51 11.63
N ARG A 25 -17.21 -1.22 11.51
CA ARG A 25 -16.77 -0.59 10.25
C ARG A 25 -15.33 -0.13 10.40
N GLU A 26 -14.50 -0.51 9.44
CA GLU A 26 -13.15 0.02 9.30
C GLU A 26 -13.11 1.03 8.17
N GLU A 27 -12.32 2.08 8.37
CA GLU A 27 -12.18 3.16 7.40
C GLU A 27 -10.71 3.46 7.16
N ILE A 28 -10.40 3.71 5.90
CA ILE A 28 -9.06 4.07 5.44
C ILE A 28 -9.18 5.23 4.47
N GLU A 29 -8.30 6.21 4.61
CA GLU A 29 -8.23 7.36 3.71
C GLU A 29 -7.06 7.20 2.76
N VAL A 30 -7.34 7.35 1.47
CA VAL A 30 -6.35 7.42 0.40
C VAL A 30 -6.17 8.89 0.04
N SER A 31 -4.95 9.39 0.18
CA SER A 31 -4.59 10.76 -0.18
C SER A 31 -3.44 10.79 -1.17
N ARG A 32 -3.37 11.88 -1.95
CA ARG A 32 -2.27 12.15 -2.88
C ARG A 32 -1.61 13.48 -2.50
N PRO A 33 -0.35 13.47 -2.06
CA PRO A 33 0.39 14.71 -1.87
C PRO A 33 0.50 15.49 -3.19
N LEU A 34 0.26 16.81 -3.12
CA LEU A 34 0.37 17.69 -4.28
C LEU A 34 1.81 17.69 -4.81
N GLY A 35 1.97 17.72 -6.14
CA GLY A 35 3.28 17.79 -6.80
C GLY A 35 3.98 16.45 -7.06
N MET A 36 3.43 15.32 -6.59
CA MET A 36 3.99 13.99 -6.87
C MET A 36 3.31 13.33 -8.08
N TYR A 37 4.11 12.95 -9.07
CA TYR A 37 3.66 12.18 -10.24
C TYR A 37 3.63 10.69 -9.90
N TYR A 38 2.67 9.95 -10.46
CA TYR A 38 2.73 8.48 -10.46
C TYR A 38 4.11 8.03 -10.99
N PRO A 39 4.76 7.05 -10.34
CA PRO A 39 4.23 6.10 -9.35
C PRO A 39 4.34 6.53 -7.87
N VAL A 40 4.63 7.80 -7.60
CA VAL A 40 4.99 8.32 -6.27
C VAL A 40 3.78 8.97 -5.59
N GLY A 41 3.43 8.53 -4.39
CA GLY A 41 2.59 9.30 -3.48
C GLY A 41 1.12 8.91 -3.39
N VAL A 42 0.81 7.64 -3.15
CA VAL A 42 -0.50 7.28 -2.57
C VAL A 42 -0.27 7.03 -1.08
N SER A 43 -0.68 7.98 -0.25
CA SER A 43 -0.62 7.82 1.20
C SER A 43 -1.91 7.19 1.71
N LEU A 44 -1.75 6.14 2.51
CA LEU A 44 -2.85 5.51 3.23
C LEU A 44 -2.86 5.94 4.68
N LYS A 45 -4.06 6.18 5.20
CA LYS A 45 -4.28 6.46 6.62
C LYS A 45 -5.49 5.69 7.13
N TRP A 46 -5.25 4.63 7.90
CA TRP A 46 -6.26 3.99 8.74
C TRP A 46 -6.80 5.01 9.75
N LEU A 47 -8.12 5.21 9.78
CA LEU A 47 -8.75 6.30 10.56
C LEU A 47 -8.99 5.95 12.04
N SER A 48 -9.09 4.65 12.35
CA SER A 48 -9.14 4.14 13.72
C SER A 48 -7.98 3.17 13.95
N PRO A 49 -6.72 3.67 14.00
CA PRO A 49 -5.57 2.79 14.04
C PRO A 49 -5.35 2.24 15.46
N GLY A 50 -5.07 0.94 15.57
CA GLY A 50 -4.35 0.38 16.72
C GLY A 50 -2.83 0.50 16.49
N ALA A 51 -2.01 0.11 17.48
CA ALA A 51 -0.55 0.29 17.45
C ALA A 51 0.11 -0.21 16.13
N GLY A 52 -0.27 -1.38 15.62
CA GLY A 52 0.25 -1.89 14.35
C GLY A 52 -0.19 -1.08 13.11
N ARG A 53 -1.37 -0.45 13.14
CA ARG A 53 -1.89 0.35 12.01
C ARG A 53 -1.29 1.75 11.96
N GLU A 54 -0.91 2.33 13.10
CA GLU A 54 -0.24 3.63 13.15
C GLU A 54 1.10 3.61 12.41
N ILE A 55 1.83 2.50 12.55
CA ILE A 55 3.12 2.31 11.90
C ILE A 55 2.94 1.95 10.43
N LEU A 56 1.94 1.12 10.12
CA LEU A 56 1.56 0.86 8.74
C LEU A 56 1.27 2.16 7.97
N ASN A 57 0.56 3.11 8.58
CA ASN A 57 0.34 4.44 7.99
C ASN A 57 1.66 5.16 7.69
N LYS A 58 2.64 5.10 8.59
CA LYS A 58 3.95 5.72 8.41
C LYS A 58 4.69 5.11 7.21
N VAL A 59 4.83 3.79 7.18
CA VAL A 59 5.54 3.08 6.09
C VAL A 59 4.89 3.31 4.75
N LEU A 60 3.58 3.09 4.65
CA LEU A 60 2.86 3.19 3.38
C LEU A 60 2.88 4.61 2.81
N SER A 61 2.99 5.64 3.67
CA SER A 61 3.13 7.03 3.22
C SER A 61 4.47 7.32 2.51
N GLU A 62 5.47 6.46 2.71
CA GLU A 62 6.84 6.60 2.18
C GLU A 62 7.11 5.65 0.99
N LEU A 63 6.14 4.81 0.61
CA LEU A 63 6.28 3.84 -0.47
C LEU A 63 5.81 4.37 -1.82
N VAL A 64 6.48 3.93 -2.88
CA VAL A 64 6.02 4.12 -4.26
C VAL A 64 5.33 2.87 -4.79
N VAL A 65 4.42 3.02 -5.74
CA VAL A 65 3.62 1.89 -6.29
C VAL A 65 4.50 0.80 -6.92
N LEU A 66 5.67 1.18 -7.45
CA LEU A 66 6.67 0.23 -7.94
C LEU A 66 7.15 -0.71 -6.83
N GLU A 67 7.43 -0.16 -5.66
CA GLU A 67 7.87 -0.92 -4.47
C GLU A 67 6.72 -1.78 -3.97
N VAL A 68 5.47 -1.29 -3.97
CA VAL A 68 4.29 -2.08 -3.57
C VAL A 68 4.18 -3.37 -4.39
N SER A 69 4.42 -3.32 -5.71
CA SER A 69 4.35 -4.54 -6.54
C SER A 69 5.44 -5.55 -6.18
N HIS A 70 6.64 -5.10 -5.83
CA HIS A 70 7.73 -5.98 -5.41
C HIS A 70 7.53 -6.49 -3.98
N LEU A 71 7.06 -5.62 -3.07
CA LEU A 71 6.70 -5.95 -1.70
C LEU A 71 5.63 -7.04 -1.66
N VAL A 72 4.57 -6.91 -2.47
CA VAL A 72 3.54 -7.94 -2.57
C VAL A 72 4.14 -9.26 -3.06
N ARG A 73 5.07 -9.22 -4.02
CA ARG A 73 5.71 -10.44 -4.52
C ARG A 73 6.57 -11.11 -3.44
N ALA A 74 7.46 -10.35 -2.81
CA ALA A 74 8.30 -10.84 -1.72
C ALA A 74 7.44 -11.41 -0.58
N PHE A 75 6.35 -10.72 -0.24
CA PHE A 75 5.38 -11.20 0.73
C PHE A 75 4.77 -12.56 0.36
N LEU A 76 4.30 -12.70 -0.89
CA LEU A 76 3.65 -13.93 -1.36
C LEU A 76 4.63 -15.10 -1.43
N ASP A 77 5.89 -14.82 -1.76
CA ASP A 77 6.97 -15.79 -1.85
C ASP A 77 7.60 -16.09 -0.47
N GLY A 78 7.19 -15.39 0.59
CA GLY A 78 7.71 -15.57 1.95
C GLY A 78 9.14 -15.03 2.13
N GLU A 79 9.51 -14.03 1.35
CA GLU A 79 10.83 -13.40 1.35
C GLU A 79 10.86 -12.15 2.23
N ILE A 80 12.02 -11.89 2.84
CA ILE A 80 12.29 -10.63 3.51
C ILE A 80 12.48 -9.55 2.45
N PHE A 81 11.78 -8.42 2.59
CA PHE A 81 11.90 -7.31 1.67
C PHE A 81 12.67 -6.15 2.29
N TYR A 82 13.67 -5.66 1.57
CA TYR A 82 14.49 -4.51 1.96
C TYR A 82 14.04 -3.27 1.18
N LEU A 83 13.68 -2.22 1.91
CA LEU A 83 13.40 -0.89 1.40
C LEU A 83 14.66 -0.05 1.57
N ASP A 84 15.32 0.24 0.45
CA ASP A 84 16.49 1.11 0.44
C ASP A 84 16.14 2.51 0.95
N ALA A 85 17.11 3.15 1.59
CA ALA A 85 16.98 4.54 1.99
C ALA A 85 16.88 5.44 0.74
N LEU A 86 15.96 6.39 0.76
CA LEU A 86 15.80 7.42 -0.27
C LEU A 86 16.09 8.79 0.34
N GLU A 87 17.33 8.98 0.78
CA GLU A 87 17.79 10.22 1.40
C GLU A 87 17.74 11.39 0.41
N GLU A 88 18.06 11.13 -0.86
CA GLU A 88 18.11 12.15 -1.92
C GLU A 88 16.73 12.67 -2.37
N MET A 89 15.64 11.93 -2.13
CA MET A 89 14.30 12.25 -2.63
C MET A 89 13.25 12.57 -1.55
N GLY A 90 13.59 12.45 -0.26
CA GLY A 90 12.61 12.73 0.78
C GLY A 90 12.94 12.25 2.21
N ASN A 91 14.21 12.02 2.53
CA ASN A 91 14.63 11.54 3.86
C ASN A 91 13.94 10.24 4.32
N ARG A 92 13.68 9.29 3.40
CA ARG A 92 13.19 7.97 3.81
C ARG A 92 14.37 7.13 4.31
N PRO A 93 14.42 6.72 5.58
CA PRO A 93 15.43 5.81 6.08
C PRO A 93 15.22 4.37 5.57
N ALA A 94 16.27 3.54 5.65
CA ALA A 94 16.16 2.15 5.27
C ALA A 94 15.18 1.40 6.18
N SER A 95 14.33 0.57 5.58
CA SER A 95 13.37 -0.26 6.31
C SER A 95 13.43 -1.70 5.83
N THR A 96 13.16 -2.66 6.70
CA THR A 96 13.01 -4.08 6.34
C THR A 96 11.61 -4.51 6.73
N LEU A 97 10.90 -5.13 5.78
CA LEU A 97 9.61 -5.74 6.01
C LEU A 97 9.79 -7.26 6.06
N GLU A 98 9.49 -7.84 7.21
CA GLU A 98 9.53 -9.28 7.46
C GLU A 98 8.10 -9.80 7.57
N THR A 99 7.70 -10.64 6.62
CA THR A 99 6.34 -11.20 6.57
C THR A 99 6.33 -12.72 6.65
N TRP A 100 7.51 -13.33 6.69
CA TRP A 100 7.72 -14.74 6.93
C TRP A 100 8.20 -14.95 8.37
N LEU A 101 7.33 -14.62 9.32
CA LEU A 101 7.55 -14.98 10.71
C LEU A 101 7.07 -16.42 10.86
N ALA A 102 7.98 -17.38 10.71
CA ALA A 102 7.69 -18.82 10.77
C ALA A 102 6.88 -19.20 12.03
N ASP A 103 7.08 -18.44 13.11
CA ASP A 103 6.47 -18.64 14.41
C ASP A 103 5.12 -17.91 14.54
N GLN A 104 4.85 -16.91 13.70
CA GLN A 104 3.69 -16.03 13.74
C GLN A 104 3.20 -15.63 12.32
N PRO A 105 2.65 -16.58 11.55
CA PRO A 105 2.31 -16.38 10.13
C PRO A 105 1.22 -15.33 9.88
N ASP A 106 0.46 -14.95 10.90
CA ASP A 106 -0.60 -13.94 10.81
C ASP A 106 -0.13 -12.52 11.13
N THR A 107 1.17 -12.33 11.29
CA THR A 107 1.77 -11.03 11.62
C THR A 107 2.80 -10.61 10.58
N TYR A 108 3.10 -9.32 10.57
CA TYR A 108 4.28 -8.78 9.90
C TYR A 108 5.12 -8.04 10.94
N ARG A 109 6.43 -7.98 10.71
CA ARG A 109 7.36 -7.16 11.48
C ARG A 109 8.01 -6.15 10.56
N LEU A 110 8.13 -4.92 11.06
CA LEU A 110 8.85 -3.86 10.39
C LEU A 110 10.04 -3.44 11.24
N ILE A 111 11.21 -3.42 10.61
CA ILE A 111 12.45 -2.91 11.17
C ILE A 111 12.79 -1.61 10.44
N HIS A 112 13.08 -0.54 11.15
CA HIS A 112 13.38 0.77 10.57
C HIS A 112 14.70 1.26 11.14
N ASN A 113 15.69 1.52 10.30
CA ASN A 113 17.05 1.87 10.74
C ASN A 113 17.69 0.86 11.72
N GLY A 114 17.31 -0.42 11.66
CA GLY A 114 17.82 -1.45 12.56
C GLY A 114 17.14 -1.49 13.94
N ASP A 115 16.25 -0.54 14.24
CA ASP A 115 15.37 -0.62 15.39
C ASP A 115 14.10 -1.39 15.00
N GLU A 116 13.82 -2.49 15.70
CA GLU A 116 12.55 -3.20 15.57
C GLU A 116 11.43 -2.26 16.01
N LEU A 117 10.56 -1.88 15.08
CA LEU A 117 9.52 -0.92 15.40
C LEU A 117 8.38 -1.63 16.14
N VAL A 118 7.66 -2.54 15.49
CA VAL A 118 6.43 -3.18 16.02
C VAL A 118 6.01 -4.37 15.12
N GLU A 119 5.24 -5.30 15.70
CA GLU A 119 4.47 -6.34 15.00
C GLU A 119 3.01 -5.89 14.72
N GLY A 120 2.51 -6.15 13.50
CA GLY A 120 1.14 -5.82 13.10
C GLY A 120 0.42 -6.99 12.44
N ALA A 121 -0.89 -6.89 12.24
CA ALA A 121 -1.67 -7.94 11.60
C ALA A 121 -1.34 -8.02 10.09
N ARG A 122 -1.01 -9.22 9.61
CA ARG A 122 -0.72 -9.52 8.20
C ARG A 122 -1.88 -9.13 7.29
N LEU A 123 -3.12 -9.31 7.75
CA LEU A 123 -4.32 -8.95 7.01
C LEU A 123 -4.39 -7.44 6.70
N ASP A 124 -4.08 -6.58 7.68
CA ASP A 124 -4.13 -5.12 7.50
C ASP A 124 -3.14 -4.65 6.43
N LEU A 125 -1.96 -5.27 6.40
CA LEU A 125 -0.94 -5.03 5.37
C LEU A 125 -1.44 -5.43 3.98
N LEU A 126 -2.02 -6.63 3.85
CA LEU A 126 -2.53 -7.13 2.57
C LEU A 126 -3.66 -6.27 2.01
N LEU A 127 -4.60 -5.85 2.86
CA LEU A 127 -5.70 -4.97 2.47
C LEU A 127 -5.20 -3.60 2.01
N SER A 128 -4.15 -3.10 2.67
CA SER A 128 -3.52 -1.83 2.30
C SER A 128 -2.85 -1.94 0.93
N PHE A 129 -2.11 -3.02 0.66
CA PHE A 129 -1.53 -3.27 -0.66
C PHE A 129 -2.58 -3.43 -1.75
N GLU A 130 -3.69 -4.12 -1.45
CA GLU A 130 -4.80 -4.29 -2.39
C GLU A 130 -5.34 -2.92 -2.80
N LEU A 131 -5.65 -2.07 -1.81
CA LEU A 131 -6.22 -0.75 -2.07
C LEU A 131 -5.25 0.12 -2.85
N LEU A 132 -3.96 0.12 -2.51
CA LEU A 132 -2.92 0.85 -3.24
C LEU A 132 -2.85 0.43 -4.71
N LEU A 133 -2.76 -0.88 -4.98
CA LEU A 133 -2.67 -1.40 -6.34
C LEU A 133 -3.96 -1.15 -7.12
N ARG A 134 -5.14 -1.37 -6.53
CA ARG A 134 -6.43 -1.10 -7.17
C ARG A 134 -6.57 0.38 -7.53
N CYS A 135 -6.22 1.27 -6.60
CA CYS A 135 -6.22 2.70 -6.83
C CYS A 135 -5.24 3.11 -7.96
N ALA A 136 -4.04 2.52 -7.97
CA ALA A 136 -3.02 2.74 -8.98
C ALA A 136 -3.40 2.25 -10.37
N LEU A 137 -4.09 1.12 -10.46
CA LEU A 137 -4.45 0.50 -11.73
C LEU A 137 -5.70 1.12 -12.37
N ARG A 138 -6.59 1.74 -11.58
CA ARG A 138 -7.89 2.27 -12.02
C ARG A 138 -7.80 3.20 -13.24
N PRO A 139 -6.89 4.19 -13.33
CA PRO A 139 -6.80 5.09 -14.48
C PRO A 139 -6.39 4.40 -15.78
N PHE A 140 -5.79 3.21 -15.70
CA PHE A 140 -5.24 2.50 -16.85
C PHE A 140 -6.15 1.40 -17.39
N LYS A 141 -7.35 1.22 -16.82
CA LYS A 141 -8.25 0.08 -17.11
C LYS A 141 -8.50 -0.15 -18.60
N GLU A 142 -8.65 0.93 -19.36
CA GLU A 142 -9.01 0.90 -20.79
C GLU A 142 -7.84 1.31 -21.72
N ILE A 143 -6.63 1.47 -21.17
CA ILE A 143 -5.46 1.84 -21.96
C ILE A 143 -4.89 0.60 -22.63
N ALA A 144 -4.85 0.62 -23.97
CA ALA A 144 -4.39 -0.49 -24.81
C ALA A 144 -2.91 -0.84 -24.60
N ASP A 145 -2.04 0.17 -24.48
CA ASP A 145 -0.62 -0.04 -24.16
C ASP A 145 -0.23 0.77 -22.91
N PRO A 146 -0.39 0.17 -21.72
CA PRO A 146 -0.06 0.85 -20.48
C PRO A 146 1.45 0.79 -20.19
N PRO A 147 1.98 1.68 -19.33
CA PRO A 147 3.38 1.63 -18.89
C PRO A 147 3.80 0.27 -18.31
N ASN A 148 5.08 -0.09 -18.42
CA ASN A 148 5.60 -1.39 -17.96
C ASN A 148 5.33 -1.68 -16.48
N TRP A 149 5.31 -0.67 -15.62
CA TRP A 149 4.99 -0.85 -14.21
C TRP A 149 3.53 -1.29 -14.00
N VAL A 150 2.59 -0.78 -14.80
CA VAL A 150 1.18 -1.21 -14.79
C VAL A 150 1.08 -2.67 -15.21
N LYS A 151 1.83 -3.06 -16.25
CA LYS A 151 1.89 -4.46 -16.70
C LYS A 151 2.39 -5.40 -15.58
N ARG A 152 3.39 -4.97 -14.79
CA ARG A 152 3.88 -5.72 -13.63
C ARG A 152 2.84 -5.80 -12.51
N ALA A 153 2.28 -4.67 -12.10
CA ALA A 153 1.25 -4.60 -11.06
C ALA A 153 0.03 -5.47 -11.40
N ARG A 154 -0.40 -5.49 -12.66
CA ARG A 154 -1.51 -6.36 -13.13
C ARG A 154 -1.23 -7.85 -13.00
N LYS A 155 0.03 -8.28 -13.05
CA LYS A 155 0.38 -9.70 -12.87
C LYS A 155 0.28 -10.12 -11.41
N VAL A 156 0.67 -9.23 -10.50
CA VAL A 156 0.73 -9.50 -9.07
C VAL A 156 -0.64 -9.34 -8.39
N TYR A 157 -1.47 -8.42 -8.87
CA TYR A 157 -2.76 -8.12 -8.24
C TYR A 157 -3.70 -9.34 -8.06
N PRO A 158 -3.86 -10.27 -9.03
CA PRO A 158 -4.65 -11.49 -8.83
C PRO A 158 -4.11 -12.39 -7.71
N GLU A 159 -2.78 -12.50 -7.57
CA GLU A 159 -2.14 -13.30 -6.53
C GLU A 159 -2.41 -12.70 -5.14
N LEU A 160 -2.31 -11.37 -5.04
CA LEU A 160 -2.68 -10.62 -3.83
C LEU A 160 -4.15 -10.83 -3.43
N THR A 161 -5.08 -10.68 -4.38
CA THR A 161 -6.50 -10.89 -4.09
C THR A 161 -6.80 -12.33 -3.69
N SER A 162 -6.03 -13.31 -4.19
CA SER A 162 -6.18 -14.71 -3.80
C SER A 162 -5.72 -14.94 -2.35
N ALA A 163 -4.67 -14.24 -1.92
CA ALA A 163 -4.15 -14.29 -0.54
C ALA A 163 -5.09 -13.66 0.51
N LEU A 164 -6.03 -12.80 0.09
CA LEU A 164 -7.06 -12.19 0.93
C LEU A 164 -8.31 -13.08 1.10
N THR A 165 -8.19 -14.39 0.95
CA THR A 165 -9.27 -15.37 0.80
C THR A 165 -10.56 -15.06 1.60
N GLY A 166 -11.59 -14.53 0.94
CA GLY A 166 -12.92 -14.30 1.54
C GLY A 166 -13.07 -13.02 2.38
N GLU A 167 -12.01 -12.23 2.51
CA GLU A 167 -12.02 -10.96 3.24
C GLU A 167 -12.75 -9.87 2.48
N ALA A 168 -13.56 -9.09 3.19
CA ALA A 168 -14.22 -7.92 2.62
C ALA A 168 -13.17 -6.85 2.28
N LEU A 169 -13.15 -6.43 1.01
CA LEU A 169 -12.31 -5.33 0.55
C LEU A 169 -12.93 -3.97 0.88
N PHE A 170 -12.10 -2.94 0.86
CA PHE A 170 -12.52 -1.56 1.01
C PHE A 170 -13.34 -1.08 -0.19
N GLU A 171 -14.51 -0.48 0.05
CA GLU A 171 -15.38 0.13 -0.96
C GLU A 171 -15.25 1.64 -1.02
#